data_AF-A0A520GN26-F1
#
_entry.id   AF-A0A520GN26-F1
#
_cell.length_a   1.000
_cell.length_b   1.000
_cell.length_c   1.000
_cell.angle_alpha   90.00
_cell.angle_beta   90.00
_cell.angle_gamma   90.00
#
_symmetry.space_group_name_H-M   'P 1'
#
loop_
_entity.id
_entity.type
_entity.pdbx_description
1 polymer ?
#
loop_
_entity_poly.entity_id
_entity_poly.type
_entity_poly.pdbx_seq_one_letter_code
_entity_poly.pdbx_strand_id
1 'polypeptide(L)'
;MPNMEIPVMPSSPVAAIACAIYCCDRKVYDMAQHPPLSPCTSLGKKKDTCVRRNVKAAKKKHGLSNVQVEPTETVTVGKEVFNCKPDFMVDNRIIDAKFSCDESKLRPKMPAVGTRGNVQDYSVGAAKKTRKEKIAYPKMKGPDGKRVKSVRVMGPQEAAAKRGNCVCS
;
A
#
# COMPACT_ATOMS: atom_id res chain seq x y z
N MET A 1 22.98 -12.61 2.57
CA MET A 1 21.81 -11.73 2.30
C MET A 1 20.74 -12.62 1.69
N PRO A 2 19.50 -12.70 2.22
CA PRO A 2 18.48 -13.53 1.59
C PRO A 2 18.09 -12.87 0.26
N ASN A 3 18.23 -13.61 -0.84
CA ASN A 3 17.67 -13.26 -2.14
C ASN A 3 16.15 -13.11 -1.96
N MET A 4 15.66 -11.88 -1.87
CA MET A 4 14.24 -11.62 -2.14
C MET A 4 14.03 -11.88 -3.62
N GLU A 5 13.60 -13.09 -3.96
CA GLU A 5 13.08 -13.40 -5.28
C GLU A 5 11.92 -12.44 -5.55
N ILE A 6 12.17 -11.51 -6.48
CA ILE A 6 11.20 -10.49 -6.85
C ILE A 6 10.11 -11.20 -7.65
N PRO A 7 8.82 -11.03 -7.30
CA PRO A 7 7.72 -11.60 -8.08
C PRO A 7 7.87 -11.24 -9.57
N VAL A 8 7.48 -12.15 -10.45
CA VAL A 8 7.41 -11.85 -11.90
C VAL A 8 6.27 -10.86 -12.09
N MET A 9 6.60 -9.58 -12.05
CA MET A 9 5.64 -8.49 -12.10
C MET A 9 5.26 -8.21 -13.57
N PRO A 10 3.98 -8.03 -13.88
CA PRO A 10 3.54 -7.71 -15.24
C PRO A 10 3.98 -6.28 -15.66
N SER A 11 4.05 -6.06 -16.96
CA SER A 11 4.47 -4.77 -17.56
C SER A 11 3.39 -3.67 -17.52
N SER A 12 2.14 -4.01 -17.20
CA SER A 12 1.08 -3.02 -16.99
C SER A 12 1.17 -2.43 -15.57
N PRO A 13 1.18 -1.10 -15.41
CA PRO A 13 1.22 -0.43 -14.10
C PRO A 13 0.20 -0.94 -13.08
N VAL A 14 -1.06 -1.11 -13.50
CA VAL A 14 -2.15 -1.56 -12.63
C VAL A 14 -1.94 -3.01 -12.22
N ALA A 15 -1.54 -3.86 -13.17
CA ALA A 15 -1.28 -5.27 -12.89
C ALA A 15 -0.04 -5.44 -12.01
N ALA A 16 0.97 -4.58 -12.14
CA ALA A 16 2.16 -4.55 -11.28
C ALA A 16 1.77 -4.21 -9.83
N ILE A 17 0.99 -3.14 -9.63
CA ILE A 17 0.48 -2.78 -8.30
C ILE A 17 -0.38 -3.90 -7.72
N ALA A 18 -1.29 -4.48 -8.50
CA ALA A 18 -2.12 -5.61 -8.08
C ALA A 18 -1.28 -6.83 -7.70
N CYS A 19 -0.27 -7.18 -8.49
CA CYS A 19 0.66 -8.26 -8.19
C CYS A 19 1.39 -8.02 -6.85
N ALA A 20 1.89 -6.81 -6.64
CA ALA A 20 2.54 -6.46 -5.38
C ALA A 20 1.59 -6.53 -4.17
N ILE A 21 0.37 -6.00 -4.27
CA ILE A 21 -0.64 -6.10 -3.21
C ILE A 21 -0.95 -7.57 -2.89
N TYR A 22 -1.20 -8.38 -3.93
CA TYR A 22 -1.53 -9.79 -3.77
C TYR A 22 -0.39 -10.58 -3.12
N CYS A 23 0.85 -10.44 -3.62
CA CYS A 23 1.99 -11.18 -3.09
C CYS A 23 2.35 -10.72 -1.68
N CYS A 24 2.34 -9.42 -1.40
CA CYS A 24 2.62 -8.90 -0.06
C CYS A 24 1.54 -9.27 0.94
N ASP A 25 0.28 -9.43 0.53
CA ASP A 25 -0.76 -9.92 1.43
C ASP A 25 -0.56 -11.40 1.81
N ARG A 26 0.02 -12.23 0.95
CA ARG A 26 0.26 -13.65 1.21
C ARG A 26 1.54 -13.95 2.02
N LYS A 27 2.42 -12.97 2.16
CA LYS A 27 3.65 -13.12 2.95
C LYS A 27 3.32 -13.15 4.44
N VAL A 28 4.12 -13.90 5.18
CA VAL A 28 4.12 -13.89 6.64
C VAL A 28 5.15 -12.88 7.10
N TYR A 29 4.79 -12.05 8.08
CA TYR A 29 5.64 -10.99 8.58
C TYR A 29 6.04 -11.26 10.01
N ASP A 30 7.35 -11.25 10.27
CA ASP A 30 7.86 -11.29 11.64
C ASP A 30 7.47 -10.00 12.34
N MET A 31 6.97 -10.05 13.56
CA MET A 31 6.72 -8.85 14.37
C MET A 31 7.47 -8.88 15.68
N ALA A 32 7.90 -7.71 16.11
CA ALA A 32 8.42 -7.53 17.46
C ALA A 32 7.32 -7.88 18.47
N GLN A 33 7.69 -8.52 19.58
CA GLN A 33 6.76 -8.89 20.65
C GLN A 33 6.10 -7.67 21.32
N HIS A 34 6.78 -6.52 21.29
CA HIS A 34 6.25 -5.22 21.71
C HIS A 34 6.33 -4.25 20.53
N PRO A 35 5.40 -4.37 19.57
CA PRO A 35 5.37 -3.41 18.48
C PRO A 35 4.99 -2.04 19.07
N PRO A 36 5.64 -0.94 18.64
CA PRO A 36 5.32 0.42 19.09
C PRO A 36 3.90 0.87 18.68
N LEU A 37 3.22 0.04 17.89
CA LEU A 37 1.89 0.23 17.33
C LEU A 37 1.14 -1.09 17.50
N SER A 38 -0.19 -1.05 17.42
CA SER A 38 -0.98 -2.27 17.42
C SER A 38 -0.47 -3.30 16.38
N PRO A 39 -0.64 -4.61 16.65
CA PRO A 39 -0.32 -5.67 15.70
C PRO A 39 -0.85 -5.41 14.28
N CYS A 40 -2.10 -4.97 14.17
CA CYS A 40 -2.74 -4.63 12.90
C CYS A 40 -2.10 -3.42 12.20
N THR A 41 -1.82 -2.35 12.93
CA THR A 41 -1.16 -1.16 12.37
C THR A 41 0.25 -1.50 11.89
N SER A 42 0.97 -2.31 12.67
CA SER A 42 2.31 -2.78 12.33
C SER A 42 2.30 -3.66 11.08
N LEU A 43 1.34 -4.58 10.97
CA LEU A 43 1.14 -5.42 9.79
C LEU A 43 0.82 -4.58 8.55
N GLY A 44 -0.11 -3.63 8.67
CA GLY A 44 -0.48 -2.71 7.60
C GLY A 44 0.75 -1.98 7.05
N LYS A 45 1.56 -1.37 7.94
CA LYS A 45 2.79 -0.67 7.53
C LYS A 45 3.79 -1.60 6.83
N LYS A 46 3.93 -2.85 7.27
CA LYS A 46 4.83 -3.82 6.65
C LYS A 46 4.34 -4.24 5.27
N LYS A 47 3.04 -4.51 5.11
CA LYS A 47 2.42 -4.80 3.83
C LYS A 47 2.58 -3.60 2.87
N ASP A 48 2.26 -2.38 3.29
CA ASP A 48 2.44 -1.17 2.48
C ASP A 48 3.90 -0.99 2.03
N THR A 49 4.85 -1.18 2.96
CA THR A 49 6.28 -1.11 2.65
C THR A 49 6.69 -2.18 1.64
N CYS A 50 6.19 -3.41 1.79
CA CYS A 50 6.40 -4.49 0.83
C CYS A 50 5.86 -4.12 -0.56
N VAL A 51 4.62 -3.61 -0.65
CA VAL A 51 4.03 -3.22 -1.95
C VAL A 51 4.86 -2.14 -2.60
N ARG A 52 5.17 -1.06 -1.86
CA ARG A 52 5.95 0.06 -2.38
C ARG A 52 7.32 -0.37 -2.89
N ARG A 53 8.01 -1.27 -2.17
CA ARG A 53 9.30 -1.83 -2.61
C ARG A 53 9.17 -2.61 -3.90
N ASN A 54 8.18 -3.51 -4.00
CA ASN A 54 7.95 -4.30 -5.21
C ASN A 54 7.55 -3.43 -6.42
N VAL A 55 6.70 -2.43 -6.22
CA VAL A 55 6.31 -1.49 -7.30
C VAL A 55 7.48 -0.60 -7.72
N LYS A 56 8.32 -0.11 -6.80
CA LYS A 56 9.55 0.64 -7.12
C LYS A 56 10.51 -0.23 -7.95
N ALA A 57 10.70 -1.50 -7.57
CA ALA A 57 11.52 -2.44 -8.31
C ALA A 57 10.96 -2.72 -9.72
N ALA A 58 9.66 -2.99 -9.83
CA ALA A 58 8.99 -3.22 -11.12
C ALA A 58 9.05 -1.98 -12.03
N LYS A 59 8.86 -0.77 -11.46
CA LYS A 59 9.03 0.49 -12.19
C LYS A 59 10.43 0.62 -12.79
N LYS A 60 11.48 0.31 -12.02
CA LYS A 60 12.86 0.33 -12.49
C LYS A 60 13.12 -0.73 -13.57
N LYS A 61 12.57 -1.94 -13.40
CA LYS A 61 12.78 -3.08 -14.32
C LYS A 61 12.04 -2.95 -15.65
N HIS A 62 10.81 -2.44 -15.62
CA HIS A 62 9.92 -2.41 -16.79
C HIS A 62 9.69 -1.01 -17.37
N GLY A 63 10.35 0.03 -16.83
CA GLY A 63 10.24 1.40 -17.36
C GLY A 63 8.85 2.00 -17.19
N LEU A 64 8.17 1.75 -16.04
CA LEU A 64 6.82 2.26 -15.76
C LEU A 64 6.85 3.77 -15.42
N SER A 65 7.15 4.60 -16.40
CA SER A 65 7.36 6.04 -16.26
C SER A 65 6.13 6.80 -15.75
N ASN A 66 4.94 6.29 -16.06
CA ASN A 66 3.66 6.87 -15.66
C ASN A 66 3.19 6.49 -14.24
N VAL A 67 4.02 5.80 -13.46
CA VAL A 67 3.74 5.45 -12.06
C VAL A 67 4.52 6.35 -11.10
N GLN A 68 3.81 7.10 -10.27
CA GLN A 68 4.37 7.75 -9.09
C GLN A 68 4.08 6.90 -7.85
N VAL A 69 5.10 6.68 -7.03
CA VAL A 69 5.00 5.92 -5.77
C VAL A 69 5.10 6.90 -4.62
N GLU A 70 4.13 6.87 -3.70
CA GLU A 70 3.98 7.80 -2.58
C GLU A 70 3.97 9.29 -3.00
N PRO A 71 3.19 9.71 -4.01
CA PRO A 71 3.15 11.13 -4.35
C PRO A 71 2.56 11.92 -3.16
N THR A 72 3.11 13.11 -2.94
CA THR A 72 2.71 13.99 -1.84
C THR A 72 2.20 15.30 -2.40
N GLU A 73 1.01 15.72 -1.96
CA GLU A 73 0.46 17.03 -2.30
C GLU A 73 -0.37 17.55 -1.12
N THR A 74 -0.27 18.85 -0.87
CA THR A 74 -1.16 19.53 0.07
C THR A 74 -2.30 20.15 -0.72
N VAL A 75 -3.53 19.77 -0.40
CA VAL A 75 -4.74 20.26 -1.06
C VAL A 75 -5.68 20.86 -0.02
N THR A 76 -6.23 22.02 -0.35
CA THR A 76 -7.23 22.70 0.48
C THR A 76 -8.63 22.41 -0.08
N VAL A 77 -9.54 21.94 0.78
CA VAL A 77 -10.95 21.68 0.44
C VAL A 77 -11.81 22.51 1.37
N GLY A 78 -12.42 23.59 0.86
CA GLY A 78 -13.09 24.57 1.69
C GLY A 78 -12.10 25.27 2.62
N LYS A 79 -12.31 25.15 3.94
CA LYS A 79 -11.41 25.71 4.97
C LYS A 79 -10.39 24.70 5.53
N GLU A 80 -10.46 23.44 5.11
CA GLU A 80 -9.60 22.37 5.64
C GLU A 80 -8.41 22.11 4.71
N VAL A 81 -7.22 21.94 5.31
CA VAL A 81 -5.98 21.60 4.61
C VAL A 81 -5.69 20.11 4.78
N PHE A 82 -5.51 19.40 3.66
CA PHE A 82 -5.22 17.97 3.63
C PHE A 82 -3.82 17.70 3.11
N ASN A 83 -3.01 17.07 3.96
CA ASN A 83 -1.77 16.43 3.53
C ASN A 83 -2.12 15.07 2.90
N CYS A 84 -2.07 15.03 1.57
CA CYS A 84 -2.39 13.84 0.78
C CYS A 84 -1.11 13.06 0.47
N LYS A 85 -1.16 11.77 0.77
CA LYS A 85 -0.09 10.82 0.49
C LYS A 85 -0.73 9.47 0.09
N PRO A 86 -1.34 9.37 -1.10
CA PRO A 86 -1.79 8.08 -1.60
C PRO A 86 -0.60 7.15 -1.85
N ASP A 87 -0.85 5.85 -1.93
CA ASP A 87 0.23 4.89 -2.20
C ASP A 87 0.79 5.00 -3.62
N PHE A 88 -0.10 5.08 -4.62
CA PHE A 88 0.28 5.10 -6.03
C PHE A 88 -0.58 6.06 -6.84
N MET A 89 0.04 6.68 -7.83
CA MET A 89 -0.63 7.42 -8.87
C MET A 89 -0.15 6.90 -10.23
N VAL A 90 -1.09 6.42 -11.04
CA VAL A 90 -0.85 5.88 -12.38
C VAL A 90 -1.59 6.78 -13.36
N ASP A 91 -0.84 7.44 -14.23
CA ASP A 91 -1.36 8.57 -15.00
C ASP A 91 -2.05 9.56 -14.02
N ASN A 92 -3.31 9.93 -14.27
CA ASN A 92 -4.08 10.78 -13.36
C ASN A 92 -5.06 9.97 -12.49
N ARG A 93 -4.70 8.75 -12.12
CA ARG A 93 -5.55 7.87 -11.30
C ARG A 93 -4.81 7.47 -10.04
N ILE A 94 -5.47 7.60 -8.90
CA ILE A 94 -4.92 7.14 -7.62
C ILE A 94 -5.35 5.70 -7.37
N ILE A 95 -4.38 4.86 -6.96
CA ILE A 95 -4.61 3.52 -6.40
C ILE A 95 -4.04 3.52 -4.99
N ASP A 96 -4.90 3.40 -4.01
CA ASP A 96 -4.53 3.32 -2.60
C ASP A 96 -4.70 1.86 -2.12
N ALA A 97 -3.62 1.25 -1.62
CA ALA A 97 -3.67 -0.12 -1.15
C ALA A 97 -4.30 -0.16 0.24
N LYS A 98 -5.24 -1.07 0.46
CA LYS A 98 -5.81 -1.29 1.79
C LYS A 98 -5.78 -2.76 2.13
N PHE A 99 -5.22 -3.07 3.28
CA PHE A 99 -5.14 -4.42 3.81
C PHE A 99 -6.10 -4.56 4.98
N SER A 100 -6.86 -5.66 5.01
CA SER A 100 -7.52 -6.07 6.24
C SER A 100 -6.45 -6.47 7.26
N CYS A 101 -6.75 -6.24 8.54
CA CYS A 101 -5.96 -6.88 9.59
C CYS A 101 -6.25 -8.38 9.55
N ASP A 102 -5.20 -9.17 9.47
CA ASP A 102 -5.23 -10.61 9.52
C ASP A 102 -4.05 -11.05 10.37
N GLU A 103 -4.31 -11.23 11.66
CA GLU A 103 -3.26 -11.52 12.65
C GLU A 103 -2.62 -12.90 12.42
N SER A 104 -3.26 -13.80 11.67
CA SER A 104 -2.68 -15.10 11.31
C SER A 104 -1.40 -14.99 10.46
N LYS A 105 -1.18 -13.81 9.85
CA LYS A 105 0.01 -13.50 9.04
C LYS A 105 1.17 -12.94 9.86
N LEU A 106 1.04 -12.97 11.18
CA LEU A 106 2.06 -12.51 12.12
C LEU A 106 2.83 -13.71 12.66
N ARG A 107 4.16 -13.66 12.56
CA ARG A 107 5.03 -14.53 13.35
C ARG A 107 5.63 -13.73 14.50
N PRO A 108 5.42 -14.12 15.76
CA PRO A 108 6.11 -13.49 16.87
C PRO A 108 7.62 -13.75 16.74
N LYS A 109 8.41 -12.67 16.72
CA LYS A 109 9.88 -12.76 16.73
C LYS A 109 10.32 -13.07 18.17
N MET A 110 11.04 -14.19 18.39
CA MET A 110 11.60 -14.55 19.70
C MET A 110 12.58 -13.47 20.23
N PRO A 111 12.76 -13.35 21.56
CA PRO A 111 12.87 -12.04 22.23
C PRO A 111 14.28 -11.43 22.26
N ALA A 112 14.30 -10.10 22.41
CA ALA A 112 15.23 -9.42 23.32
C ALA A 112 14.37 -8.55 24.27
N VAL A 113 14.71 -8.59 25.56
CA VAL A 113 13.96 -8.06 26.70
C VAL A 113 13.72 -6.54 26.59
N GLY A 114 12.49 -6.07 26.77
CA GLY A 114 12.22 -4.63 26.94
C GLY A 114 10.77 -4.17 26.75
N THR A 115 10.15 -3.77 27.86
CA THR A 115 8.91 -3.03 28.18
C THR A 115 7.89 -2.60 27.10
N ARG A 116 6.60 -2.84 27.40
CA ARG A 116 5.38 -2.59 26.57
C ARG A 116 4.96 -1.12 26.48
N GLY A 117 4.45 -0.70 25.32
CA GLY A 117 3.60 0.49 25.13
C GLY A 117 2.24 0.08 24.57
N ASN A 118 1.14 0.60 25.15
CA ASN A 118 -0.23 0.32 24.71
C ASN A 118 -0.67 1.36 23.67
N VAL A 119 -1.24 0.91 22.54
CA VAL A 119 -1.95 1.78 21.59
C VAL A 119 -3.24 1.07 21.12
N GLN A 120 -4.39 1.72 21.34
CA GLN A 120 -5.72 1.26 20.95
C GLN A 120 -5.92 1.29 19.42
N ASP A 121 -6.48 0.21 18.87
CA ASP A 121 -6.82 0.06 17.45
C ASP A 121 -8.24 0.57 17.18
N TYR A 122 -8.39 1.50 16.23
CA TYR A 122 -9.69 1.91 15.70
C TYR A 122 -9.99 1.19 14.38
N SER A 123 -10.99 0.31 14.43
CA SER A 123 -11.87 -0.16 13.34
C SER A 123 -11.23 -0.82 12.10
N VAL A 124 -11.34 -2.15 12.03
CA VAL A 124 -11.00 -3.00 10.88
C VAL A 124 -12.28 -3.43 10.15
N GLY A 125 -12.40 -3.12 8.85
CA GLY A 125 -13.51 -3.63 8.03
C GLY A 125 -13.57 -3.08 6.60
N ALA A 126 -13.30 -3.95 5.61
CA ALA A 126 -13.30 -3.72 4.16
C ALA A 126 -12.44 -2.56 3.64
N ALA A 127 -11.96 -2.65 2.41
CA ALA A 127 -11.21 -1.60 1.72
C ALA A 127 -12.11 -0.38 1.40
N LYS A 128 -12.51 0.37 2.44
CA LYS A 128 -13.41 1.52 2.31
C LYS A 128 -12.60 2.78 2.01
N LYS A 129 -13.13 3.61 1.10
CA LYS A 129 -12.64 4.98 0.91
C LYS A 129 -12.83 5.76 2.20
N THR A 130 -11.73 6.28 2.76
CA THR A 130 -11.80 7.24 3.86
C THR A 130 -12.15 8.63 3.31
N ARG A 131 -12.25 9.62 4.20
CA ARG A 131 -12.55 11.01 3.83
C ARG A 131 -11.56 11.53 2.79
N LYS A 132 -10.25 11.24 2.94
CA LYS A 132 -9.20 11.70 2.01
C LYS A 132 -9.42 11.19 0.58
N GLU A 133 -9.74 9.90 0.40
CA GLU A 133 -9.99 9.31 -0.92
C GLU A 133 -11.28 9.87 -1.57
N LYS A 134 -12.24 10.33 -0.76
CA LYS A 134 -13.51 10.89 -1.26
C LYS A 134 -13.40 12.37 -1.65
N ILE A 135 -12.72 13.20 -0.86
CA ILE A 135 -12.80 14.66 -1.02
C ILE A 135 -11.47 15.32 -1.40
N ALA A 136 -10.34 14.80 -0.93
CA ALA A 136 -9.04 15.46 -1.09
C ALA A 136 -8.27 14.92 -2.31
N TYR A 137 -8.17 13.60 -2.44
CA TYR A 137 -7.45 12.93 -3.55
C TYR A 137 -7.97 13.32 -4.95
N PRO A 138 -9.29 13.53 -5.18
CA PRO A 138 -9.76 14.03 -6.48
C PRO A 138 -9.32 15.46 -6.82
N LYS A 139 -8.81 16.23 -5.85
CA LYS A 139 -8.32 17.61 -6.04
C LYS A 139 -6.82 17.68 -6.33
N MET A 140 -6.10 16.58 -6.11
CA MET A 140 -4.68 16.47 -6.42
C MET A 140 -4.42 16.61 -7.92
N LYS A 141 -3.22 17.07 -8.28
CA LYS A 141 -2.71 17.08 -9.65
C LYS A 141 -1.96 15.79 -9.95
N GLY A 142 -2.20 15.27 -11.15
CA GLY A 142 -1.49 14.15 -11.73
C GLY A 142 -0.11 14.54 -12.28
N PRO A 143 0.66 13.56 -12.77
CA PRO A 143 1.99 13.77 -13.35
C PRO A 143 1.99 14.72 -14.55
N ASP A 144 0.85 14.85 -15.25
CA ASP A 144 0.66 15.76 -16.39
C ASP A 144 0.16 17.17 -15.98
N GLY A 145 0.08 17.45 -14.67
CA GLY A 145 -0.41 18.71 -14.12
C GLY A 145 -1.95 18.86 -14.10
N LYS A 146 -2.70 17.90 -14.66
CA LYS A 146 -4.18 17.91 -14.65
C LYS A 146 -4.71 17.25 -13.38
N ARG A 147 -5.97 17.53 -13.02
CA ARG A 147 -6.59 16.92 -11.84
C ARG A 147 -6.69 15.39 -11.94
N VAL A 148 -6.63 14.72 -10.80
CA VAL A 148 -6.92 13.30 -10.66
C VAL A 148 -8.30 12.99 -11.23
N LYS A 149 -8.34 12.08 -12.20
CA LYS A 149 -9.54 11.64 -12.90
C LYS A 149 -10.34 10.60 -12.11
N SER A 150 -9.67 9.79 -11.31
CA SER A 150 -10.34 8.78 -10.49
C SER A 150 -9.50 8.34 -9.30
N VAL A 151 -10.15 8.08 -8.17
CA VAL A 151 -9.54 7.49 -6.97
C VAL A 151 -10.12 6.11 -6.75
N ARG A 152 -9.25 5.11 -6.67
CA ARG A 152 -9.59 3.72 -6.37
C ARG A 152 -8.84 3.25 -5.13
N VAL A 153 -9.53 2.41 -4.38
CA VAL A 153 -8.93 1.65 -3.29
C VAL A 153 -8.80 0.22 -3.80
N MET A 154 -7.66 -0.42 -3.59
CA MET A 154 -7.43 -1.80 -4.02
C MET A 154 -7.05 -2.67 -2.82
N GLY A 155 -7.89 -3.66 -2.53
CA GLY A 155 -7.62 -4.68 -1.53
C GLY A 155 -7.06 -5.99 -2.12
N PRO A 156 -6.62 -6.94 -1.29
CA PRO A 156 -6.05 -8.22 -1.73
C PRO A 156 -6.95 -9.04 -2.67
N GLN A 157 -8.26 -9.06 -2.43
CA GLN A 157 -9.21 -9.79 -3.27
C GLN A 157 -9.31 -9.16 -4.68
N GLU A 158 -9.43 -7.83 -4.77
CA GLU A 158 -9.45 -7.13 -6.05
C GLU A 158 -8.10 -7.26 -6.78
N ALA A 159 -7.00 -7.20 -6.03
CA ALA A 159 -5.66 -7.41 -6.55
C ALA A 159 -5.49 -8.83 -7.14
N ALA A 160 -6.05 -9.86 -6.49
CA ALA A 160 -6.03 -11.23 -7.00
C ALA A 160 -6.67 -11.36 -8.39
N ALA A 161 -7.75 -10.62 -8.66
CA ALA A 161 -8.41 -10.59 -9.96
C ALA A 161 -7.66 -9.77 -11.03
N LYS A 162 -6.78 -8.85 -10.62
CA LYS A 162 -6.09 -7.90 -11.52
C LYS A 162 -4.59 -8.16 -11.69
N ARG A 163 -4.04 -9.15 -10.98
CA ARG A 163 -2.59 -9.46 -10.97
C ARG A 163 -2.05 -10.00 -12.31
N GLY A 164 -2.92 -10.41 -13.24
CA GLY A 164 -2.51 -11.05 -14.50
C GLY A 164 -1.70 -12.32 -14.24
N ASN A 165 -0.65 -12.55 -15.03
CA ASN A 165 0.24 -13.72 -14.94
C ASN A 165 1.29 -13.65 -13.81
N CYS A 166 1.02 -12.83 -12.80
CA CYS A 166 1.91 -12.62 -11.65
C CYS A 166 2.14 -13.90 -10.84
N VAL A 167 3.41 -14.24 -10.63
CA VAL A 167 3.86 -15.32 -9.75
C VAL A 167 4.51 -14.72 -8.51
N CYS A 168 4.01 -15.11 -7.33
CA CYS A 168 4.56 -14.69 -6.05
C CYS A 168 5.66 -15.65 -5.61
N SER A 169 6.84 -15.09 -5.39
CA SER A 169 7.99 -15.71 -4.75
C SER A 169 8.18 -15.21 -3.31
#